data_AF-A0A2E6I2Q6-F1
#
_entry.id   AF-A0A2E6I2Q6-F1
#
_cell.length_a   1.000
_cell.length_b   1.000
_cell.length_c   1.000
_cell.angle_alpha   90.00
_cell.angle_beta   90.00
_cell.angle_gamma   90.00
#
_symmetry.space_group_name_H-M   'P 1'
#
loop_
_entity.id
_entity.type
_entity.pdbx_description
1 polymer ?
#
loop_
_entity_poly.entity_id
_entity_poly.type
_entity_poly.pdbx_seq_one_letter_code
_entity_poly.pdbx_strand_id
1 'polypeptide(L)'
;MTVGVIAKSLRDRDEFKGKFDIGKEDLFMAGVVHDIGKQVLAHFFNEMFQMVLDEMKAGKGMHEVEMDVLGLTDTHIGAGLADKWQLPSSLSSVIGSHHDPTSDNANEMTKLIHLADIAAKQLDMGVSEKQKDAQPHEALLTALEMEAEAFGEIRGDMEITIRKQVADTFSTIFK
;
A
#
# COMPACT_ATOMS: atom_id res chain seq x y z
N MET A 1 -7.22 -1.74 3.31
CA MET A 1 -7.74 -3.13 3.36
C MET A 1 -7.39 -3.91 2.10
N THR A 2 -7.73 -3.43 0.89
CA THR A 2 -7.36 -4.09 -0.39
C THR A 2 -5.88 -4.46 -0.43
N VAL A 3 -4.99 -3.50 -0.15
CA VAL A 3 -3.52 -3.70 -0.09
C VAL A 3 -3.14 -4.89 0.81
N GLY A 4 -3.79 -5.06 1.96
CA GLY A 4 -3.55 -6.19 2.85
C GLY A 4 -3.94 -7.54 2.23
N VAL A 5 -5.07 -7.59 1.51
CA VAL A 5 -5.49 -8.80 0.77
C VAL A 5 -4.51 -9.10 -0.37
N ILE A 6 -4.07 -8.08 -1.10
CA ILE A 6 -3.09 -8.23 -2.17
C ILE A 6 -1.77 -8.78 -1.62
N ALA A 7 -1.22 -8.12 -0.61
CA ALA A 7 0.04 -8.50 0.02
C ALA A 7 0.00 -9.92 0.60
N LYS A 8 -1.14 -10.32 1.18
CA LYS A 8 -1.36 -11.68 1.67
C LYS A 8 -1.23 -12.73 0.56
N SER A 9 -1.82 -12.46 -0.61
CA SER A 9 -1.75 -13.38 -1.75
C SER A 9 -0.39 -13.40 -2.44
N LEU A 10 0.39 -12.29 -2.38
CA LEU A 10 1.77 -12.30 -2.88
C LEU A 10 2.59 -13.43 -2.24
N ARG A 11 2.36 -13.75 -0.97
CA ARG A 11 3.10 -14.83 -0.30
C ARG A 11 2.90 -16.23 -0.86
N ASP A 12 1.84 -16.46 -1.61
CA ASP A 12 1.57 -17.75 -2.23
C ASP A 12 2.24 -17.92 -3.59
N ARG A 13 2.84 -16.86 -4.13
CA ARG A 13 3.52 -16.90 -5.42
C ARG A 13 4.93 -17.49 -5.28
N ASP A 14 5.34 -18.24 -6.29
CA ASP A 14 6.63 -18.94 -6.30
C ASP A 14 7.80 -17.96 -6.26
N GLU A 15 7.63 -16.77 -6.85
CA GLU A 15 8.58 -15.66 -6.87
C GLU A 15 8.96 -15.17 -5.45
N PHE A 16 8.07 -15.34 -4.47
CA PHE A 16 8.28 -14.87 -3.09
C PHE A 16 8.48 -16.00 -2.08
N LYS A 17 8.40 -17.25 -2.54
CA LYS A 17 8.51 -18.44 -1.69
C LYS A 17 9.96 -18.61 -1.21
N GLY A 18 10.14 -18.67 0.11
CA GLY A 18 11.47 -18.82 0.71
C GLY A 18 12.37 -17.57 0.65
N LYS A 19 11.96 -16.47 0.00
CA LYS A 19 12.72 -15.21 -0.04
C LYS A 19 12.55 -14.37 1.24
N PHE A 20 11.39 -14.46 1.87
CA PHE A 20 11.04 -13.68 3.06
C PHE A 20 10.52 -14.56 4.19
N ASP A 21 10.94 -14.26 5.41
CA ASP A 21 10.39 -14.85 6.64
C ASP A 21 9.33 -13.90 7.23
N ILE A 22 8.23 -13.73 6.49
CA ILE A 22 7.11 -12.88 6.88
C ILE A 22 5.80 -13.68 6.77
N GLY A 23 5.00 -13.64 7.83
CA GLY A 23 3.70 -14.30 7.88
C GLY A 23 2.65 -13.62 6.99
N LYS A 24 1.70 -14.41 6.49
CA LYS A 24 0.56 -13.89 5.71
C LYS A 24 -0.28 -12.86 6.47
N GLU A 25 -0.52 -13.12 7.76
CA GLU A 25 -1.30 -12.21 8.59
C GLU A 25 -0.53 -10.93 8.91
N ASP A 26 0.80 -10.99 9.01
CA ASP A 26 1.63 -9.79 9.21
C ASP A 26 1.53 -8.86 8.00
N LEU A 27 1.56 -9.40 6.77
CA LEU A 27 1.38 -8.61 5.56
C LEU A 27 -0.05 -8.07 5.41
N PHE A 28 -1.05 -8.86 5.80
CA PHE A 28 -2.41 -8.37 5.83
C PHE A 28 -2.54 -7.16 6.77
N MET A 29 -2.00 -7.29 7.99
CA MET A 29 -1.98 -6.20 8.98
C MET A 29 -1.21 -4.99 8.48
N ALA A 30 -0.01 -5.19 7.92
CA ALA A 30 0.80 -4.14 7.34
C ALA A 30 0.06 -3.37 6.23
N GLY A 31 -0.60 -4.09 5.30
CA GLY A 31 -1.41 -3.46 4.26
C GLY A 31 -2.70 -2.80 4.77
N VAL A 32 -3.21 -3.16 5.95
CA VAL A 32 -4.31 -2.45 6.61
C VAL A 32 -3.81 -1.13 7.22
N VAL A 33 -2.63 -1.12 7.84
CA VAL A 33 -2.15 0.04 8.60
C VAL A 33 -1.25 1.01 7.82
N HIS A 34 -0.74 0.62 6.64
CA HIS A 34 0.25 1.43 5.91
C HIS A 34 -0.16 2.90 5.71
N ASP A 35 -1.43 3.12 5.38
CA ASP A 35 -2.04 4.41 5.07
C ASP A 35 -2.74 5.07 6.28
N ILE A 36 -2.39 4.68 7.52
CA ILE A 36 -3.08 5.19 8.71
C ILE A 36 -2.97 6.71 8.87
N GLY A 37 -1.90 7.32 8.35
CA GLY A 37 -1.74 8.77 8.30
C GLY A 37 -2.86 9.48 7.51
N LYS A 38 -3.30 8.89 6.39
CA LYS A 38 -4.40 9.43 5.60
C LYS A 38 -5.73 9.40 6.36
N GLN A 39 -5.96 8.36 7.17
CA GLN A 39 -7.15 8.27 8.01
C GLN A 39 -7.17 9.38 9.06
N VAL A 40 -6.01 9.69 9.63
CA VAL A 40 -5.85 10.77 10.61
C VAL A 40 -6.09 12.13 9.95
N LEU A 41 -5.51 12.36 8.77
CA LEU A 41 -5.76 13.57 7.99
C LEU A 41 -7.25 13.73 7.67
N ALA A 42 -7.89 12.68 7.17
CA ALA A 42 -9.31 12.71 6.79
C ALA A 42 -10.25 12.97 7.99
N HIS A 43 -9.90 12.46 9.17
CA HIS A 43 -10.76 12.54 10.36
C HIS A 43 -10.51 13.78 11.21
N PHE A 44 -9.24 14.10 11.50
CA PHE A 44 -8.87 15.18 12.43
C PHE A 44 -8.48 16.47 11.72
N PHE A 45 -8.10 16.41 10.45
CA PHE A 45 -7.62 17.56 9.66
C PHE A 45 -8.41 17.70 8.35
N ASN A 46 -9.72 17.44 8.40
CA ASN A 46 -10.57 17.29 7.23
C ASN A 46 -10.47 18.45 6.22
N GLU A 47 -10.49 19.71 6.69
CA GLU A 47 -10.37 20.89 5.83
C GLU A 47 -9.01 20.94 5.11
N MET A 48 -7.93 20.62 5.82
CA MET A 48 -6.58 20.58 5.24
C MET A 48 -6.42 19.41 4.26
N PHE A 49 -6.99 18.27 4.60
CA PHE A 49 -7.01 17.12 3.71
C PHE A 49 -7.81 17.41 2.44
N GLN A 50 -8.92 18.14 2.54
CA GLN A 50 -9.69 18.57 1.38
C GLN A 50 -8.88 19.52 0.48
N MET A 51 -8.10 20.45 1.06
CA MET A 51 -7.17 21.30 0.29
C MET A 51 -6.12 20.47 -0.45
N VAL A 52 -5.55 19.45 0.21
CA VAL A 52 -4.61 18.51 -0.46
C VAL A 52 -5.29 17.82 -1.64
N LEU A 53 -6.49 17.27 -1.45
CA LEU A 53 -7.23 16.58 -2.52
C LEU A 53 -7.59 17.51 -3.68
N ASP A 54 -7.88 18.78 -3.41
CA ASP A 54 -8.18 19.76 -4.44
C ASP A 54 -6.93 20.15 -5.24
N GLU A 55 -5.79 20.35 -4.58
CA GLU A 55 -4.53 20.69 -5.22
C GLU A 55 -3.94 19.52 -6.03
N MET A 56 -4.17 18.28 -5.58
CA MET A 56 -3.81 17.07 -6.34
C MET A 56 -4.49 17.01 -7.73
N LYS A 57 -5.63 17.69 -7.93
CA LYS A 57 -6.27 17.78 -9.26
C LYS A 57 -5.40 18.50 -10.28
N ALA A 58 -4.41 19.28 -9.85
CA ALA A 58 -3.42 19.90 -10.72
C ALA A 58 -2.36 18.91 -11.27
N GLY A 59 -2.41 17.64 -10.86
CA GLY A 59 -1.54 16.58 -11.37
C GLY A 59 -0.26 16.35 -10.57
N LYS A 60 -0.10 17.02 -9.43
CA LYS A 60 0.97 16.73 -8.46
C LYS A 60 0.67 15.44 -7.69
N GLY A 61 1.72 14.73 -7.28
CA GLY A 61 1.59 13.56 -6.42
C GLY A 61 1.21 13.94 -4.99
N MET A 62 0.51 13.06 -4.27
CA MET A 62 0.03 13.34 -2.91
C MET A 62 1.14 13.80 -1.97
N HIS A 63 2.29 13.14 -1.99
CA HIS A 63 3.45 13.48 -1.16
C HIS A 63 3.91 14.94 -1.33
N GLU A 64 4.02 15.41 -2.57
CA GLU A 64 4.44 16.79 -2.88
C GLU A 64 3.39 17.78 -2.37
N VAL A 65 2.12 17.50 -2.64
CA VAL A 65 1.01 18.38 -2.23
C VAL A 65 0.88 18.44 -0.70
N GLU A 66 1.00 17.32 -0.01
CA GLU A 66 0.97 17.30 1.46
C GLU A 66 2.12 18.13 2.05
N MET A 67 3.32 18.01 1.50
CA MET A 67 4.43 18.86 1.94
C MET A 67 4.19 20.35 1.67
N ASP A 68 3.66 20.70 0.50
CA ASP A 68 3.36 22.10 0.14
C ASP A 68 2.27 22.71 1.02
N VAL A 69 1.21 21.95 1.34
CA VAL A 69 0.02 22.45 2.05
C VAL A 69 0.14 22.32 3.57
N LEU A 70 0.71 21.22 4.06
CA LEU A 70 0.72 20.86 5.48
C LEU A 70 2.11 21.02 6.12
N GLY A 71 3.18 21.04 5.32
CA GLY A 71 4.57 20.97 5.82
C GLY A 71 4.96 19.59 6.38
N LEU A 72 4.13 18.57 6.16
CA LEU A 72 4.32 17.18 6.56
C LEU A 72 3.46 16.27 5.68
N THR A 73 3.65 14.95 5.77
CA THR A 73 2.92 13.97 4.95
C THR A 73 2.15 12.97 5.80
N ASP A 74 1.28 12.22 5.16
CA ASP A 74 0.62 11.05 5.74
C ASP A 74 1.62 10.08 6.40
N THR A 75 2.75 9.81 5.76
CA THR A 75 3.80 8.94 6.32
C THR A 75 4.43 9.51 7.58
N HIS A 76 4.63 10.83 7.67
CA HIS A 76 5.13 11.49 8.89
C HIS A 76 4.15 11.33 10.05
N ILE A 77 2.85 11.56 9.81
CA ILE A 77 1.79 11.40 10.81
C ILE A 77 1.70 9.94 11.25
N GLY A 78 1.68 9.02 10.29
CA GLY A 78 1.58 7.59 10.54
C GLY A 78 2.77 7.07 11.34
N ALA A 79 4.00 7.47 11.00
CA ALA A 79 5.19 7.10 11.73
C ALA A 79 5.17 7.62 13.17
N GLY A 80 4.73 8.86 13.38
CA GLY A 80 4.54 9.42 14.73
C GLY A 80 3.53 8.63 15.56
N LEU A 81 2.43 8.18 14.96
CA LEU A 81 1.46 7.32 15.64
C LEU A 81 2.00 5.92 15.93
N ALA A 82 2.73 5.33 14.98
CA ALA A 82 3.34 4.02 15.15
C ALA A 82 4.31 4.02 16.35
N ASP A 83 5.10 5.09 16.51
CA ASP A 83 5.95 5.30 17.70
C ASP A 83 5.12 5.41 18.98
N LYS A 84 4.08 6.26 18.99
CA LYS A 84 3.22 6.44 20.19
C LYS A 84 2.49 5.18 20.61
N TRP A 85 2.08 4.35 19.66
CA TRP A 85 1.40 3.09 19.93
C TRP A 85 2.35 1.93 20.16
N GLN A 86 3.67 2.18 20.08
CA GLN A 86 4.70 1.16 20.26
C GLN A 86 4.51 -0.02 19.29
N LEU A 87 4.16 0.29 18.03
CA LEU A 87 4.05 -0.74 17.02
C LEU A 87 5.42 -1.39 16.75
N PRO A 88 5.44 -2.68 16.36
CA PRO A 88 6.67 -3.33 15.91
C PRO A 88 7.40 -2.50 14.86
N SER A 89 8.74 -2.46 14.93
CA SER A 89 9.58 -1.71 13.99
C SER A 89 9.31 -2.08 12.54
N SER A 90 8.92 -3.34 12.27
CA SER A 90 8.53 -3.79 10.95
C SER A 90 7.35 -3.01 10.38
N LEU A 91 6.31 -2.77 11.19
CA LEU A 91 5.13 -1.99 10.82
C LEU A 91 5.44 -0.49 10.77
N SER A 92 6.27 0.01 11.68
CA SER A 92 6.69 1.42 11.67
C SER A 92 7.43 1.78 10.37
N SER A 93 8.32 0.90 9.89
CA SER A 93 8.98 1.04 8.57
C SER A 93 7.99 0.97 7.41
N VAL A 94 6.96 0.12 7.47
CA VAL A 94 5.92 0.10 6.43
C VAL A 94 5.19 1.43 6.39
N ILE A 95 4.72 1.91 7.54
CA ILE A 95 3.93 3.15 7.63
C ILE A 95 4.76 4.36 7.19
N GLY A 96 6.02 4.44 7.62
CA GLY A 96 6.88 5.59 7.35
C GLY A 96 7.49 5.62 5.94
N SER A 97 7.63 4.47 5.27
CA SER A 97 8.45 4.35 4.06
C SER A 97 7.77 3.64 2.89
N HIS A 98 6.47 3.34 2.94
CA HIS A 98 5.79 2.66 1.83
C HIS A 98 5.76 3.45 0.51
N HIS A 99 5.88 4.79 0.55
CA HIS A 99 6.03 5.61 -0.68
C HIS A 99 7.46 5.60 -1.25
N ASP A 100 8.47 5.26 -0.44
CA ASP A 100 9.87 5.11 -0.88
C ASP A 100 10.43 3.75 -0.40
N PRO A 101 10.15 2.67 -1.15
CA PRO A 101 10.59 1.32 -0.81
C PRO A 101 12.09 1.10 -1.02
N THR A 102 12.82 2.12 -1.51
CA THR A 102 14.27 2.08 -1.74
C THR A 102 15.07 2.77 -0.64
N SER A 103 14.40 3.47 0.27
CA SER A 103 15.03 4.10 1.42
C SER A 103 15.67 3.07 2.38
N ASP A 104 16.71 3.50 3.10
CA ASP A 104 17.39 2.67 4.12
C ASP A 104 16.46 2.21 5.26
N ASN A 105 15.32 2.89 5.44
CA ASN A 105 14.31 2.56 6.44
C ASN A 105 13.30 1.52 5.95
N ALA A 106 13.25 1.23 4.65
CA ALA A 106 12.34 0.27 4.05
C ALA A 106 12.85 -1.16 4.27
N ASN A 107 12.06 -1.95 4.98
CA ASN A 107 12.34 -3.38 5.17
C ASN A 107 11.65 -4.24 4.10
N GLU A 108 11.84 -5.55 4.15
CA GLU A 108 11.22 -6.48 3.19
C GLU A 108 9.68 -6.43 3.21
N MET A 109 9.07 -6.16 4.37
CA MET A 109 7.62 -5.94 4.46
C MET A 109 7.20 -4.67 3.74
N THR A 110 7.94 -3.57 3.89
CA THR A 110 7.71 -2.30 3.17
C THR A 110 7.72 -2.50 1.66
N LYS A 111 8.69 -3.25 1.15
CA LYS A 111 8.83 -3.59 -0.27
C LYS A 111 7.61 -4.36 -0.80
N LEU A 112 7.16 -5.38 -0.07
CA LEU A 112 5.99 -6.17 -0.44
C LEU A 112 4.68 -5.35 -0.37
N ILE A 113 4.55 -4.48 0.65
CA ILE A 113 3.41 -3.59 0.78
C ILE A 113 3.39 -2.55 -0.35
N HIS A 114 4.54 -2.01 -0.74
CA HIS A 114 4.62 -1.10 -1.88
C HIS A 114 4.14 -1.77 -3.17
N LEU A 115 4.60 -2.99 -3.47
CA LEU A 115 4.09 -3.73 -4.64
C LEU A 115 2.58 -3.96 -4.58
N ALA A 116 2.06 -4.33 -3.40
CA ALA A 116 0.64 -4.53 -3.20
C ALA A 116 -0.17 -3.24 -3.36
N ASP A 117 0.36 -2.09 -2.92
CA ASP A 117 -0.27 -0.78 -3.10
C ASP A 117 -0.31 -0.36 -4.56
N ILE A 118 0.79 -0.52 -5.30
CA ILE A 118 0.82 -0.26 -6.75
C ILE A 118 -0.20 -1.14 -7.48
N ALA A 119 -0.27 -2.43 -7.17
CA ALA A 119 -1.26 -3.32 -7.76
C ALA A 119 -2.71 -2.90 -7.41
N ALA A 120 -2.97 -2.46 -6.17
CA ALA A 120 -4.28 -1.94 -5.77
C ALA A 120 -4.67 -0.66 -6.54
N LYS A 121 -3.71 0.25 -6.73
CA LYS A 121 -3.88 1.49 -7.51
C LYS A 121 -4.19 1.20 -8.98
N GLN A 122 -3.49 0.25 -9.60
CA GLN A 122 -3.76 -0.17 -10.97
C GLN A 122 -5.16 -0.80 -11.16
N LEU A 123 -5.66 -1.48 -10.13
CA LEU A 123 -7.00 -2.08 -10.11
C LEU A 123 -8.13 -1.08 -9.80
N ASP A 124 -7.81 0.20 -9.58
CA ASP A 124 -8.77 1.23 -9.17
C ASP A 124 -9.47 0.89 -7.83
N MET A 125 -8.75 0.22 -6.93
CA MET A 125 -9.27 -0.30 -5.64
C MET A 125 -8.77 0.49 -4.41
N GLY A 126 -8.42 1.76 -4.60
CA GLY A 126 -7.98 2.69 -3.56
C GLY A 126 -8.81 3.96 -3.49
N VAL A 127 -8.76 4.65 -2.35
CA VAL A 127 -9.57 5.85 -2.08
C VAL A 127 -8.87 7.14 -2.55
N SER A 128 -7.54 7.18 -2.53
CA SER A 128 -6.79 8.44 -2.63
C SER A 128 -6.15 8.72 -3.98
N GLU A 129 -5.75 7.70 -4.75
CA GLU A 129 -4.99 7.90 -6.00
C GLU A 129 -5.38 6.90 -7.08
N LYS A 130 -6.00 7.38 -8.15
CA LYS A 130 -6.23 6.59 -9.37
C LYS A 130 -5.01 6.71 -10.27
N GLN A 131 -4.01 5.85 -10.05
CA GLN A 131 -2.81 5.79 -10.88
C GLN A 131 -2.77 4.45 -11.63
N LYS A 132 -3.48 4.40 -12.77
CA LYS A 132 -3.53 3.18 -13.61
C LYS A 132 -2.18 2.82 -14.24
N ASP A 133 -1.35 3.84 -14.44
CA ASP A 133 -0.02 3.70 -15.03
C ASP A 133 1.08 3.62 -13.97
N ALA A 134 0.73 3.55 -12.68
CA ALA A 134 1.71 3.37 -11.61
C ALA A 134 2.52 2.09 -11.87
N GLN A 135 3.84 2.21 -11.85
CA GLN A 135 4.75 1.07 -11.97
C GLN A 135 5.58 0.98 -10.70
N PRO A 136 5.93 -0.24 -10.25
CA PRO A 136 6.94 -0.41 -9.23
C PRO A 136 8.26 0.22 -9.64
N HIS A 137 9.05 0.67 -8.67
CA HIS A 137 10.41 1.12 -8.94
C HIS A 137 11.24 -0.02 -9.57
N GLU A 138 12.00 0.26 -10.63
CA GLU A 138 12.87 -0.74 -11.28
C GLU A 138 13.90 -1.31 -10.30
N ALA A 139 14.42 -0.48 -9.39
CA ALA A 139 15.33 -0.91 -8.33
C ALA A 139 14.68 -1.93 -7.38
N LEU A 140 13.38 -1.78 -7.13
CA LEU A 140 12.62 -2.73 -6.32
C LEU A 140 12.42 -4.05 -7.05
N LEU A 141 12.02 -4.01 -8.32
CA LEU A 141 11.91 -5.21 -9.17
C LEU A 141 13.22 -5.99 -9.22
N THR A 142 14.33 -5.27 -9.42
CA THR A 142 15.68 -5.84 -9.41
C THR A 142 16.02 -6.48 -8.05
N ALA A 143 15.75 -5.77 -6.95
CA ALA A 143 16.04 -6.27 -5.60
C ALA A 143 15.21 -7.52 -5.23
N LEU A 144 14.03 -7.67 -5.82
CA LEU A 144 13.15 -8.83 -5.63
C LEU A 144 13.41 -9.95 -6.67
N GLU A 145 14.32 -9.72 -7.62
CA GLU A 145 14.58 -10.58 -8.78
C GLU A 145 13.27 -10.90 -9.52
N MET A 146 12.46 -9.87 -9.77
CA MET A 146 11.14 -9.99 -10.37
C MET A 146 11.10 -9.27 -11.72
N GLU A 147 10.69 -9.98 -12.77
CA GLU A 147 10.46 -9.39 -14.10
C GLU A 147 9.19 -8.53 -14.10
N ALA A 148 9.13 -7.51 -14.96
CA ALA A 148 7.97 -6.62 -15.06
C ALA A 148 6.70 -7.37 -15.47
N GLU A 149 6.83 -8.41 -16.31
CA GLU A 149 5.74 -9.29 -16.72
C GLU A 149 5.13 -10.05 -15.54
N ALA A 150 5.96 -10.53 -14.61
CA ALA A 150 5.48 -11.21 -13.39
C ALA A 150 4.63 -10.28 -12.52
N PHE A 151 4.97 -8.98 -12.47
CA PHE A 151 4.12 -7.98 -11.82
C PHE A 151 2.77 -7.79 -12.54
N GLY A 152 2.77 -7.82 -13.87
CA GLY A 152 1.54 -7.78 -14.67
C GLY A 152 0.59 -8.95 -14.36
N GLU A 153 1.14 -10.16 -14.16
CA GLU A 153 0.37 -11.34 -13.76
C GLU A 153 -0.23 -11.21 -12.36
N ILE A 154 0.53 -10.68 -11.39
CA ILE A 154 0.04 -10.38 -10.03
C ILE A 154 -1.26 -9.57 -10.08
N ARG A 155 -1.28 -8.54 -10.92
CA ARG A 155 -2.46 -7.68 -11.09
C ARG A 155 -3.67 -8.47 -11.60
N GLY A 156 -3.47 -9.28 -12.65
CA GLY A 156 -4.53 -10.08 -13.26
C GLY A 156 -5.10 -11.13 -12.31
N ASP A 157 -4.23 -11.89 -11.63
CA ASP A 157 -4.61 -12.91 -10.67
C ASP A 157 -5.38 -12.32 -9.48
N MET A 158 -4.98 -11.12 -9.05
CA MET A 158 -5.62 -10.41 -7.96
C MET A 158 -7.04 -9.97 -8.31
N GLU A 159 -7.24 -9.43 -9.53
CA GLU A 159 -8.58 -9.06 -9.99
C GLU A 159 -9.52 -10.28 -9.97
N ILE A 160 -9.05 -11.43 -10.45
CA ILE A 160 -9.80 -12.69 -10.46
C ILE A 160 -10.10 -13.13 -9.02
N THR A 161 -9.10 -13.09 -8.14
CA THR A 161 -9.22 -13.51 -6.74
C THR A 161 -10.25 -12.67 -5.99
N ILE A 162 -10.19 -11.33 -6.12
CA ILE A 162 -11.13 -10.43 -5.46
C ILE A 162 -12.55 -10.65 -6.00
N ARG A 163 -12.72 -10.77 -7.32
CA ARG A 163 -14.04 -11.05 -7.93
C ARG A 163 -14.64 -12.35 -7.39
N LYS A 164 -13.83 -13.41 -7.28
CA LYS A 164 -14.26 -14.69 -6.73
C LYS A 164 -14.68 -14.56 -5.26
N GLN A 165 -13.86 -13.92 -4.43
CA GLN A 165 -14.18 -13.72 -3.00
C GLN A 165 -15.47 -12.93 -2.80
N VAL A 166 -15.71 -11.90 -3.62
CA VAL A 166 -16.96 -11.13 -3.60
C VAL A 166 -18.15 -12.04 -3.98
N ALA A 167 -18.04 -12.79 -5.08
CA ALA A 167 -19.11 -13.68 -5.53
C ALA A 167 -19.44 -14.77 -4.48
N ASP A 168 -18.43 -15.38 -3.88
CA ASP A 168 -18.58 -16.41 -2.84
C ASP A 168 -19.23 -15.84 -1.57
N THR A 169 -18.84 -14.62 -1.18
CA THR A 169 -19.41 -13.91 -0.02
C THR A 169 -20.89 -13.61 -0.23
N PHE A 170 -21.25 -13.04 -1.38
CA PHE A 170 -22.66 -12.75 -1.71
C PHE A 170 -23.49 -14.03 -1.77
N SER A 171 -22.95 -15.09 -2.37
CA SER A 171 -23.61 -16.41 -2.43
C SER A 171 -23.78 -17.04 -1.05
N THR A 172 -23.02 -16.62 -0.04
CA THR A 172 -23.15 -17.11 1.34
C THR A 172 -24.15 -16.28 2.14
N ILE A 173 -24.17 -14.95 1.95
CA ILE A 173 -25.07 -14.02 2.65
C ILE A 173 -26.52 -14.18 2.16
N PHE A 174 -26.73 -14.39 0.87
CA PHE A 174 -28.05 -14.42 0.24
C PHE A 174 -28.58 -15.84 -0.06
N LYS A 175 -28.06 -16.86 0.64
CA LYS A 175 -28.69 -18.18 0.76
C LYS A 175 -29.77 -18.15 1.83
#